data_AF-A0A2N2YNI8-F1
#
_entry.id   AF-A0A2N2YNI8-F1
#
_cell.length_a   1.000
_cell.length_b   1.000
_cell.length_c   1.000
_cell.angle_alpha   90.00
_cell.angle_beta   90.00
_cell.angle_gamma   90.00
#
_symmetry.space_group_name_H-M   'P 1'
#
loop_
_entity.id
_entity.type
_entity.pdbx_description
1 polymer ?
#
loop_
_entity_poly.entity_id
_entity_poly.type
_entity_poly.pdbx_seq_one_letter_code
_entity_poly.pdbx_strand_id
1 'polypeptide(L)'
;MAYPLVKFESDSGKVKPSVMVISDSYYWGIFDLGMSNVFSNNQFWFYNKKIYPESFKSDLLASDVNLHQAIADHDVIILMATEATLPSLGWGFIERAYDMFTNPDYKEIDRDEFQEKVRRLRNKIKSSEEWMKSIEIKANKKNISVDSMITLDAIWVIKNEKDK
;
A
#
# COMPACT_ATOMS: atom_id res chain seq x y z
N MET A 1 -8.31 -33.05 1.00
CA MET A 1 -7.99 -32.09 -0.08
C MET A 1 -6.60 -32.42 -0.59
N ALA A 2 -6.43 -32.55 -1.91
CA ALA A 2 -5.11 -32.74 -2.52
C ALA A 2 -4.56 -31.36 -2.88
N TYR A 3 -3.41 -31.01 -2.31
CA TYR A 3 -2.70 -29.77 -2.66
C TYR A 3 -1.77 -30.05 -3.85
N PRO A 4 -1.64 -29.11 -4.80
CA PRO A 4 -0.70 -29.25 -5.90
C PRO A 4 0.74 -29.28 -5.37
N LEU A 5 1.56 -30.20 -5.89
CA LEU A 5 3.00 -30.17 -5.69
C LEU A 5 3.60 -29.21 -6.71
N VAL A 6 4.03 -28.03 -6.24
CA VAL A 6 4.63 -26.99 -7.07
C VAL A 6 6.15 -27.11 -7.00
N LYS A 7 6.82 -27.05 -8.16
CA LYS A 7 8.28 -27.01 -8.26
C LYS A 7 8.69 -25.92 -9.25
N PHE A 8 9.64 -25.10 -8.84
CA PHE A 8 10.26 -24.10 -9.71
C PHE A 8 11.55 -24.67 -10.31
N GLU A 9 11.73 -24.49 -11.61
CA GLU A 9 12.94 -24.92 -12.32
C GLU A 9 14.06 -23.87 -12.26
N SER A 10 15.25 -24.25 -12.73
CA SER A 10 16.39 -23.32 -12.84
C SER A 10 16.05 -22.10 -13.72
N ASP A 11 16.58 -20.96 -13.30
CA ASP A 11 16.44 -19.66 -13.95
C ASP A 11 17.46 -19.44 -15.08
N SER A 12 18.33 -20.42 -15.35
CA SER A 12 19.39 -20.29 -16.36
C SER A 12 18.81 -19.95 -17.74
N GLY A 13 19.13 -18.76 -18.26
CA GLY A 13 18.65 -18.27 -19.55
C GLY A 13 17.21 -17.76 -19.56
N LYS A 14 16.56 -17.62 -18.38
CA LYS A 14 15.20 -17.09 -18.24
C LYS A 14 15.23 -15.68 -17.65
N VAL A 15 14.25 -14.85 -18.01
CA VAL A 15 14.05 -13.51 -17.46
C VAL A 15 12.93 -13.56 -16.43
N LYS A 16 13.16 -12.97 -15.25
CA LYS A 16 12.14 -12.79 -14.22
C LYS A 16 11.59 -11.37 -14.26
N PRO A 17 10.34 -11.17 -14.71
CA PRO A 17 9.75 -9.84 -14.72
C PRO A 17 9.47 -9.36 -13.30
N SER A 18 9.49 -8.04 -13.11
CA SER A 18 8.93 -7.35 -11.95
C SER A 18 7.42 -7.26 -12.12
N VAL A 19 6.65 -7.71 -11.13
CA VAL A 19 5.18 -7.84 -11.25
C VAL A 19 4.47 -7.13 -10.11
N MET A 20 3.47 -6.33 -10.47
CA MET A 20 2.49 -5.77 -9.53
C MET A 20 1.15 -6.45 -9.76
N VAL A 21 0.54 -6.98 -8.71
CA VAL A 21 -0.79 -7.61 -8.76
C VAL A 21 -1.76 -6.84 -7.88
N ILE A 22 -2.84 -6.33 -8.47
CA ILE A 22 -3.94 -5.71 -7.75
C ILE A 22 -5.07 -6.73 -7.70
N SER A 23 -5.37 -7.25 -6.51
CA SER A 23 -6.36 -8.31 -6.37
C SER A 23 -7.05 -8.39 -5.01
N ASP A 24 -8.05 -9.25 -4.94
CA ASP A 24 -8.81 -9.61 -3.75
C ASP A 24 -8.12 -10.72 -2.94
N SER A 25 -8.83 -11.27 -1.95
CA SER A 25 -8.28 -12.28 -1.04
C SER A 25 -7.97 -13.62 -1.71
N TYR A 26 -8.48 -13.89 -2.91
CA TYR A 26 -8.20 -15.13 -3.62
C TYR A 26 -6.72 -15.24 -4.03
N TYR A 27 -6.07 -14.11 -4.32
CA TYR A 27 -4.67 -14.10 -4.71
C TYR A 27 -3.73 -14.59 -3.61
N TRP A 28 -4.14 -14.57 -2.33
CA TRP A 28 -3.35 -15.14 -1.24
C TRP A 28 -2.95 -16.59 -1.51
N GLY A 29 -3.86 -17.40 -2.04
CA GLY A 29 -3.54 -18.78 -2.39
C GLY A 29 -2.40 -18.87 -3.42
N ILE A 30 -2.38 -17.98 -4.41
CA ILE A 30 -1.34 -17.94 -5.45
C ILE A 30 -0.02 -17.40 -4.86
N PHE A 31 -0.11 -16.35 -4.05
CA PHE A 31 1.01 -15.75 -3.34
C PHE A 31 1.72 -16.78 -2.44
N ASP A 32 0.94 -17.56 -1.69
CA ASP A 32 1.41 -18.56 -0.72
C ASP A 32 1.96 -19.82 -1.38
N LEU A 33 1.61 -20.10 -2.64
CA LEU A 33 2.22 -21.19 -3.42
C LEU A 33 3.68 -20.90 -3.82
N GLY A 34 4.24 -19.76 -3.39
CA GLY A 34 5.62 -19.37 -3.67
C GLY A 34 5.82 -18.84 -5.08
N MET A 35 4.76 -18.37 -5.74
CA MET A 35 4.82 -17.77 -7.08
C MET A 35 5.70 -16.51 -7.11
N SER A 36 5.98 -15.89 -5.97
CA SER A 36 7.01 -14.84 -5.88
C SER A 36 8.38 -15.30 -6.40
N ASN A 37 8.70 -16.60 -6.34
CA ASN A 37 9.99 -17.13 -6.78
C ASN A 37 10.21 -17.05 -8.30
N VAL A 38 9.16 -16.88 -9.11
CA VAL A 38 9.29 -16.74 -10.57
C VAL A 38 9.43 -15.29 -11.03
N PHE A 39 9.32 -14.33 -10.11
CA PHE A 39 9.41 -12.90 -10.38
C PHE A 39 10.66 -12.31 -9.72
N SER A 40 11.21 -11.23 -10.28
CA SER A 40 12.35 -10.52 -9.70
C SER A 40 11.92 -9.61 -8.55
N ASN A 41 10.72 -9.06 -8.68
CA ASN A 41 9.98 -8.35 -7.66
C ASN A 41 8.50 -8.70 -7.79
N ASN A 42 7.79 -8.86 -6.67
CA ASN A 42 6.36 -9.19 -6.66
C ASN A 42 5.66 -8.36 -5.59
N GLN A 43 4.87 -7.38 -6.02
CA GLN A 43 4.03 -6.60 -5.14
C GLN A 43 2.56 -6.99 -5.25
N PHE A 44 1.98 -7.41 -4.14
CA PHE A 44 0.56 -7.68 -4.04
C PHE A 44 -0.17 -6.50 -3.38
N TRP A 45 -0.91 -5.76 -4.18
CA TRP A 45 -1.77 -4.64 -3.80
C TRP A 45 -3.16 -5.17 -3.45
N PHE A 46 -3.31 -5.60 -2.21
CA PHE A 46 -4.54 -6.18 -1.69
C PHE A 46 -5.65 -5.12 -1.62
N TYR A 47 -6.70 -5.30 -2.43
CA TYR A 47 -7.82 -4.37 -2.59
C TYR A 47 -7.40 -2.92 -2.89
N ASN A 48 -6.23 -2.70 -3.50
CA ASN A 48 -5.61 -1.37 -3.65
C ASN A 48 -5.55 -0.59 -2.32
N LYS A 49 -5.31 -1.29 -1.20
CA LYS A 49 -5.25 -0.71 0.15
C LYS A 49 -3.93 -0.96 0.83
N LYS A 50 -3.49 -2.22 0.91
CA LYS A 50 -2.21 -2.63 1.52
C LYS A 50 -1.31 -3.27 0.48
N ILE A 51 0.00 -3.05 0.60
CA ILE A 51 1.00 -3.60 -0.32
C ILE A 51 1.84 -4.66 0.42
N TYR A 52 1.86 -5.87 -0.12
CA TYR A 52 2.66 -6.99 0.37
C TYR A 52 3.81 -7.30 -0.60
N PRO A 53 4.96 -7.78 -0.10
CA PRO A 53 5.20 -8.29 1.26
C PRO A 53 5.51 -7.23 2.33
N GLU A 54 5.69 -5.95 1.99
CA GLU A 54 6.12 -4.89 2.89
C GLU A 54 5.20 -4.74 4.12
N SER A 55 3.88 -4.86 3.90
CA SER A 55 2.87 -4.81 4.97
C SER A 55 2.96 -5.93 6.01
N PHE A 56 3.77 -6.98 5.78
CA PHE A 56 4.05 -7.97 6.83
C PHE A 56 4.93 -7.42 7.95
N LYS A 57 5.78 -6.43 7.65
CA LYS A 57 6.70 -5.82 8.63
C LYS A 57 6.11 -4.55 9.21
N SER A 58 5.54 -3.71 8.36
CA SER A 58 4.96 -2.42 8.72
C SER A 58 3.89 -2.07 7.70
N ASP A 59 2.72 -1.64 8.15
CA ASP A 59 1.62 -1.24 7.27
C ASP A 59 2.11 -0.26 6.18
N LEU A 60 2.06 -0.69 4.92
CA LEU A 60 2.33 0.13 3.75
C LEU A 60 1.04 0.24 2.93
N LEU A 61 0.44 1.43 2.90
CA LEU A 61 -0.80 1.63 2.17
C LEU A 61 -0.54 2.04 0.72
N ALA A 62 -1.41 1.61 -0.19
CA ALA A 62 -1.41 2.02 -1.59
C ALA A 62 -1.67 3.53 -1.78
N SER A 63 -2.18 4.22 -0.75
CA SER A 63 -2.33 5.68 -0.73
C SER A 63 -1.06 6.40 -0.29
N ASP A 64 -0.10 5.70 0.32
CA ASP A 64 1.15 6.27 0.83
C ASP A 64 2.32 6.10 -0.15
N VAL A 65 2.06 5.51 -1.32
CA VAL A 65 3.05 5.30 -2.39
C VAL A 65 2.80 6.23 -3.57
N ASN A 66 3.90 6.66 -4.17
CA ASN A 66 3.90 7.36 -5.46
C ASN A 66 3.45 6.35 -6.53
N LEU A 67 2.29 6.61 -7.14
CA LEU A 67 1.66 5.66 -8.06
C LEU A 67 2.42 5.59 -9.38
N HIS A 68 2.94 6.72 -9.86
CA HIS A 68 3.69 6.76 -11.11
C HIS A 68 4.94 5.88 -11.03
N GLN A 69 5.72 6.07 -9.96
CA GLN A 69 6.93 5.28 -9.70
C GLN A 69 6.59 3.81 -9.48
N ALA A 70 5.53 3.52 -8.72
CA ALA A 70 5.11 2.15 -8.51
C ALA A 70 4.75 1.45 -9.82
N ILE A 71 4.06 2.13 -10.75
CA ILE A 71 3.76 1.58 -12.08
C ILE A 71 5.04 1.44 -12.91
N ALA A 72 5.93 2.43 -12.89
CA ALA A 72 7.18 2.43 -13.66
C ALA A 72 8.20 1.37 -13.21
N ASP A 73 8.19 1.00 -11.93
CA ASP A 73 9.10 -0.01 -11.35
C ASP A 73 8.69 -1.48 -11.67
N HIS A 74 7.57 -1.69 -12.37
CA HIS A 74 7.07 -3.02 -12.69
C HIS A 74 6.89 -3.20 -14.20
N ASP A 75 7.35 -4.35 -14.70
CA ASP A 75 7.25 -4.72 -16.11
C ASP A 75 5.82 -5.17 -16.47
N VAL A 76 5.15 -5.81 -15.51
CA VAL A 76 3.81 -6.38 -15.69
C VAL A 76 2.90 -5.96 -14.54
N ILE A 77 1.70 -5.49 -14.91
CA ILE A 77 0.63 -5.18 -13.96
C ILE A 77 -0.51 -6.16 -14.22
N ILE A 78 -0.95 -6.85 -13.17
CA ILE A 78 -2.05 -7.82 -13.22
C ILE A 78 -3.20 -7.28 -12.40
N LEU A 79 -4.36 -7.13 -13.04
CA LEU A 79 -5.64 -6.88 -12.36
C LEU A 79 -6.38 -8.22 -12.28
N MET A 80 -6.69 -8.67 -11.06
CA MET A 80 -7.41 -9.92 -10.85
C MET A 80 -8.54 -9.74 -9.84
N ALA A 81 -9.73 -10.22 -10.16
CA ALA A 81 -10.87 -10.23 -9.26
C ALA A 81 -11.65 -11.54 -9.44
N THR A 82 -12.17 -12.07 -8.34
CA THR A 82 -13.20 -13.11 -8.37
C THR A 82 -14.53 -12.53 -8.84
N GLU A 83 -15.46 -13.37 -9.29
CA GLU A 83 -16.79 -12.94 -9.75
C GLU A 83 -17.50 -12.04 -8.73
N ALA A 84 -17.40 -12.38 -7.44
CA ALA A 84 -18.02 -11.63 -6.35
C ALA A 84 -17.44 -10.22 -6.15
N THR A 85 -16.18 -9.99 -6.55
CA THR A 85 -15.49 -8.70 -6.37
C THR A 85 -15.27 -7.95 -7.68
N LEU A 86 -15.57 -8.57 -8.82
CA LEU A 86 -15.47 -8.00 -10.16
C LEU A 86 -16.19 -6.64 -10.32
N PRO A 87 -17.37 -6.39 -9.70
CA PRO A 87 -18.00 -5.06 -9.77
C PRO A 87 -17.15 -3.93 -9.19
N SER A 88 -16.12 -4.24 -8.40
CA SER A 88 -15.17 -3.28 -7.84
C SER A 88 -13.74 -3.54 -8.31
N LEU A 89 -13.57 -4.10 -9.52
CA LEU A 89 -12.26 -4.43 -10.10
C LEU A 89 -11.27 -3.26 -9.96
N GLY A 90 -10.09 -3.55 -9.42
CA GLY A 90 -9.03 -2.55 -9.24
C GLY A 90 -9.22 -1.64 -8.02
N TRP A 91 -10.42 -1.57 -7.42
CA TRP A 91 -10.70 -0.84 -6.18
C TRP A 91 -10.13 0.59 -6.17
N GLY A 92 -10.40 1.36 -7.22
CA GLY A 92 -9.90 2.73 -7.36
C GLY A 92 -8.51 2.85 -7.98
N PHE A 93 -7.80 1.73 -8.25
CA PHE A 93 -6.47 1.76 -8.86
C PHE A 93 -6.56 2.23 -10.31
N ILE A 94 -7.52 1.71 -11.07
CA ILE A 94 -7.69 2.00 -12.51
C ILE A 94 -7.97 3.49 -12.68
N GLU A 95 -8.88 4.02 -11.87
CA GLU A 95 -9.27 5.42 -11.86
C GLU A 95 -8.08 6.31 -11.50
N ARG A 96 -7.34 5.99 -10.43
CA ARG A 96 -6.14 6.74 -10.03
C ARG A 96 -5.06 6.72 -11.12
N ALA A 97 -4.83 5.57 -11.75
CA ALA A 97 -3.84 5.44 -12.81
C ALA A 97 -4.28 6.19 -14.08
N TYR A 98 -5.56 6.10 -14.44
CA TYR A 98 -6.13 6.82 -15.57
C TYR A 98 -6.00 8.33 -15.36
N ASP A 99 -6.43 8.85 -14.21
CA ASP A 99 -6.31 10.27 -13.87
C ASP A 99 -4.85 10.71 -13.90
N MET A 100 -3.93 9.92 -13.34
CA MET A 100 -2.50 10.20 -13.35
C MET A 100 -1.93 10.34 -14.77
N PHE A 101 -2.36 9.51 -15.72
CA PHE A 101 -1.87 9.55 -17.09
C PHE A 101 -2.56 10.57 -17.99
N THR A 102 -3.78 11.00 -17.65
CA THR A 102 -4.63 11.79 -18.55
C THR A 102 -4.95 13.20 -18.07
N ASN A 103 -4.95 13.43 -16.76
CA ASN A 103 -5.29 14.73 -16.18
C ASN A 103 -4.02 15.60 -16.04
N PRO A 104 -3.91 16.72 -16.77
CA PRO A 104 -2.76 17.64 -16.67
C PRO A 104 -2.61 18.27 -15.28
N ASP A 105 -3.72 18.40 -14.56
CA ASP A 105 -3.77 18.94 -13.20
C ASP A 105 -3.61 17.87 -12.13
N TYR A 106 -3.29 16.62 -12.51
CA TYR A 106 -3.02 15.56 -11.55
C TYR A 106 -1.84 15.96 -10.67
N LYS A 107 -2.14 16.27 -9.41
CA LYS A 107 -1.12 16.47 -8.39
C LYS A 107 -0.87 15.15 -7.71
N GLU A 108 0.24 14.54 -8.09
CA GLU A 108 0.77 13.42 -7.34
C GLU A 108 0.92 13.82 -5.87
N ILE A 109 0.66 12.89 -4.95
CA ILE A 109 0.99 13.12 -3.55
C ILE A 109 2.51 13.22 -3.50
N ASP A 110 3.04 14.44 -3.48
CA ASP A 110 4.45 14.69 -3.26
C ASP A 110 4.82 14.05 -1.91
N ARG A 111 5.53 12.92 -1.98
CA ARG A 111 5.94 12.15 -0.80
C ARG A 111 6.86 12.99 0.08
N ASP A 112 7.67 13.87 -0.47
CA ASP A 112 8.56 14.71 0.32
C ASP A 112 7.73 15.76 1.06
N GLU A 113 6.75 16.38 0.40
CA GLU A 113 5.85 17.33 1.05
C GLU A 113 4.95 16.65 2.10
N PHE A 114 4.40 15.48 1.80
CA PHE A 114 3.54 14.73 2.71
C PHE A 114 4.33 14.20 3.92
N GLN A 115 5.51 13.62 3.69
CA GLN A 115 6.38 13.16 4.77
C GLN A 115 6.91 14.33 5.61
N GLU A 116 7.24 15.47 4.99
CA GLU A 116 7.60 16.69 5.75
C GLU A 116 6.41 17.22 6.56
N LYS A 117 5.20 17.23 6.01
CA LYS A 117 3.98 17.59 6.75
C LYS A 117 3.75 16.65 7.91
N VAL A 118 3.83 15.33 7.70
CA VAL A 118 3.71 14.32 8.76
C VAL A 118 4.80 14.55 9.81
N ARG A 119 6.06 14.73 9.43
CA ARG A 119 7.18 14.96 10.36
C ARG A 119 6.98 16.24 11.19
N ARG A 120 6.58 17.34 10.54
CA ARG A 120 6.26 18.61 11.22
C ARG A 120 5.11 18.44 12.20
N LEU A 121 4.04 17.76 11.81
CA LEU A 121 2.90 17.47 12.68
C LEU A 121 3.27 16.54 13.83
N ARG A 122 4.06 15.49 13.61
CA ARG A 122 4.57 14.62 14.68
C ARG A 122 5.36 15.43 15.71
N ASN A 123 6.22 16.35 15.27
CA ASN A 123 6.96 17.23 16.17
C ASN A 123 6.03 18.19 16.92
N LYS A 124 5.04 18.76 16.25
CA LYS A 124 4.03 19.64 16.86
C LYS A 124 3.20 18.91 17.92
N ILE A 125 2.78 17.68 17.64
CA ILE A 125 2.07 16.81 18.58
C ILE A 125 2.96 16.54 19.79
N LYS A 126 4.22 16.13 19.58
CA LYS A 126 5.18 15.87 20.67
C LYS A 126 5.46 17.10 21.54
N SER A 127 5.44 18.30 20.95
CA SER A 127 5.64 19.56 21.69
C SER A 127 4.39 20.06 22.44
N SER A 128 3.21 19.50 22.15
CA SER A 128 1.95 19.92 22.78
C SER A 128 1.56 18.98 23.91
N GLU A 129 1.63 19.49 25.13
CA GLU A 129 1.33 18.72 26.34
C GLU A 129 -0.13 18.24 26.38
N GLU A 130 -1.06 19.07 25.90
CA GLU A 130 -2.49 18.72 25.80
C GLU A 130 -2.75 17.66 24.74
N TRP A 131 -2.12 17.79 23.56
CA TRP A 131 -2.29 16.83 22.48
C TRP A 131 -1.70 15.47 22.88
N MET A 132 -0.52 15.44 23.50
CA MET A 132 0.12 14.22 23.99
C MET A 132 -0.75 13.45 24.99
N LYS A 133 -1.40 14.13 25.94
CA LYS A 133 -2.36 13.48 26.85
C LYS A 133 -3.50 12.79 26.09
N SER A 134 -4.02 13.43 25.04
CA SER A 134 -5.05 12.83 24.20
C SER A 134 -4.53 11.61 23.42
N ILE A 135 -3.29 11.66 22.94
CA ILE A 135 -2.64 10.56 22.22
C ILE A 135 -2.47 9.35 23.14
N GLU A 136 -2.01 9.54 24.39
CA GLU A 136 -1.83 8.43 25.34
C GLU A 136 -3.15 7.71 25.63
N ILE A 137 -4.25 8.47 25.80
CA ILE A 137 -5.58 7.89 25.98
C ILE A 137 -6.02 7.12 24.73
N LYS A 138 -5.82 7.69 23.54
CA LYS A 138 -6.14 7.03 22.27
C LYS A 138 -5.30 5.77 22.04
N ALA A 139 -4.00 5.82 22.36
CA ALA A 139 -3.05 4.72 22.21
C ALA A 139 -3.42 3.54 23.12
N ASN A 140 -3.72 3.82 24.40
CA ASN A 140 -4.19 2.82 25.36
C ASN A 140 -5.53 2.21 24.93
N LYS A 141 -6.49 3.02 24.48
CA LYS A 141 -7.78 2.53 23.99
C LYS A 141 -7.65 1.63 22.75
N LYS A 142 -6.69 1.93 21.88
CA LYS A 142 -6.42 1.16 20.65
C LYS A 142 -5.40 0.04 20.83
N ASN A 143 -4.82 -0.10 22.02
CA ASN A 143 -3.77 -1.06 22.35
C ASN A 143 -2.57 -1.02 21.37
N ILE A 144 -2.10 0.19 21.06
CA ILE A 144 -0.95 0.46 20.18
C ILE A 144 0.07 1.37 20.88
N SER A 145 1.30 1.42 20.37
CA SER A 145 2.32 2.31 20.91
C SER A 145 1.93 3.79 20.75
N VAL A 146 2.41 4.63 21.68
CA VAL A 146 2.21 6.08 21.62
C VAL A 146 2.78 6.66 20.32
N ASP A 147 3.96 6.23 19.87
CA ASP A 147 4.57 6.73 18.64
C ASP A 147 3.81 6.32 17.37
N SER A 148 3.24 5.10 17.35
CA SER A 148 2.31 4.66 16.30
C SER A 148 1.05 5.51 16.29
N MET A 149 0.48 5.81 17.46
CA MET A 149 -0.70 6.66 17.58
C MET A 149 -0.43 8.10 17.13
N ILE A 150 0.74 8.67 17.46
CA ILE A 150 1.17 10.00 16.98
C ILE A 150 1.19 10.05 15.45
N THR A 151 1.72 9.01 14.81
CA THR A 151 1.80 8.93 13.34
C THR A 151 0.40 8.83 12.73
N LEU A 152 -0.48 8.00 13.30
CA LEU A 152 -1.86 7.86 12.84
C LEU A 152 -2.67 9.16 12.97
N ASP A 153 -2.52 9.88 14.09
CA ASP A 153 -3.22 11.16 14.32
C ASP A 153 -2.68 12.25 13.36
N ALA A 154 -1.35 12.30 13.14
CA ALA A 154 -0.73 13.21 12.17
C ALA A 154 -1.25 12.97 10.75
N ILE A 155 -1.34 11.71 10.31
CA ILE A 155 -1.89 11.34 9.00
C ILE A 155 -3.37 11.74 8.89
N TRP A 156 -4.15 11.50 9.94
CA TRP A 156 -5.57 11.85 9.97
C TRP A 156 -5.79 13.35 9.80
N VAL A 157 -5.03 14.19 10.53
CA VAL A 157 -5.13 15.66 10.43
C VAL A 157 -4.84 16.16 9.00
N ILE A 158 -3.78 15.65 8.36
CA ILE A 158 -3.41 16.07 7.00
C ILE A 158 -4.48 15.67 5.99
N LYS A 159 -5.07 14.48 6.14
CA LYS A 159 -6.16 14.03 5.27
C LYS A 159 -7.41 14.90 5.45
N ASN A 160 -7.77 15.23 6.69
CA ASN A 160 -8.92 16.09 6.99
C ASN A 160 -8.74 17.57 6.58
N GLU A 161 -7.51 18.07 6.48
CA GLU A 161 -7.23 19.42 5.97
C GLU A 161 -7.38 19.55 4.45
N LYS A 162 -7.21 18.45 3.70
CA LYS A 162 -7.37 18.44 2.23
C LYS A 162 -8.84 18.44 1.77
N ASP A 163 -9.78 18.06 2.64
CA ASP A 163 -11.21 18.01 2.35
C ASP A 163 -11.94 19.35 2.62
N LYS A 164 -11.21 20.46 2.78
CA LYS A 164 -11.73 21.83 2.90
C LYS A 164 -11.34 22.68 1.71
#